data_AF-A0A7H8IMD7-F1
#
_entry.id   AF-A0A7H8IMD7-F1
#
_cell.length_a   1.000
_cell.length_b   1.000
_cell.length_c   1.000
_cell.angle_alpha   90.00
_cell.angle_beta   90.00
_cell.angle_gamma   90.00
#
_symmetry.space_group_name_H-M   'P 1'
#
loop_
_entity.id
_entity.type
_entity.pdbx_description
1 polymer ?
#
loop_
_entity_poly.entity_id
_entity_poly.type
_entity_poly.pdbx_seq_one_letter_code
_entity_poly.pdbx_strand_id
1 'polypeptide(L)'
;MKQRLFPLLAEAIAAAMAANLGYQLTDYDVPLALVLACALALYIAFRETLRQLAQARYTVTHRCTVPGCTFTVRLTRADAVENRRWQEIAAAHPSHT
;
A
#
# COMPACT_ATOMS: atom_id res chain seq x y z
N MET A 1 10.40 -3.24 14.43
CA MET A 1 9.44 -2.43 15.22
C MET A 1 8.53 -1.53 14.37
N LYS A 2 9.03 -0.76 13.38
CA LYS A 2 8.22 0.12 12.50
C LYS A 2 7.03 -0.57 11.80
N GLN A 3 7.16 -1.85 11.42
CA GLN A 3 6.09 -2.61 10.76
C GLN A 3 4.87 -2.88 11.65
N ARG A 4 5.02 -2.94 12.98
CA ARG A 4 3.91 -3.15 13.92
C ARG A 4 3.23 -1.86 14.33
N LEU A 5 3.94 -0.72 14.24
CA LEU A 5 3.38 0.59 14.57
C LEU A 5 2.37 1.06 13.52
N PHE A 6 2.63 0.74 12.26
CA PHE A 6 1.80 1.14 11.13
C PHE A 6 0.34 0.68 11.21
N PRO A 7 0.02 -0.61 11.45
CA PRO A 7 -1.36 -1.06 11.58
C PRO A 7 -2.07 -0.46 12.81
N LEU A 8 -1.35 -0.29 13.92
CA LEU A 8 -1.92 0.33 15.13
C LEU A 8 -2.26 1.80 14.92
N LEU A 9 -1.39 2.54 14.23
CA LEU A 9 -1.65 3.94 13.89
C LEU A 9 -2.84 4.06 12.92
N ALA A 10 -2.92 3.16 11.94
CA ALA A 10 -4.02 3.13 10.98
C ALA A 10 -5.38 2.88 11.65
N GLU A 11 -5.45 1.91 12.58
CA GLU A 11 -6.65 1.65 13.39
C GLU A 11 -7.03 2.86 14.25
N ALA A 12 -6.05 3.50 14.88
CA ALA A 12 -6.30 4.70 15.69
C ALA A 12 -6.86 5.87 14.86
N ILE A 13 -6.33 6.09 13.65
CA ILE A 13 -6.82 7.13 12.74
C ILE A 13 -8.25 6.83 12.28
N ALA A 14 -8.56 5.58 11.96
CA ALA A 14 -9.90 5.19 11.54
C ALA A 14 -10.92 5.34 12.67
N ALA A 15 -10.55 4.95 13.90
CA ALA A 15 -11.39 5.16 15.08
C ALA A 15 -11.63 6.65 15.38
N ALA A 16 -10.59 7.49 15.26
CA ALA A 16 -10.71 8.93 15.44
C ALA A 16 -11.61 9.58 14.37
N MET A 17 -11.50 9.14 13.11
CA MET A 17 -12.39 9.58 12.03
C MET A 17 -13.84 9.19 12.30
N ALA A 18 -14.11 7.96 12.74
CA ALA A 18 -15.45 7.50 13.08
C ALA A 18 -16.06 8.30 14.26
N ALA A 19 -15.26 8.58 15.29
CA ALA A 19 -15.69 9.38 16.43
C ALA A 19 -15.98 10.84 16.02
N ASN A 20 -15.13 11.44 15.19
CA ASN A 20 -15.34 12.78 14.66
C ASN A 20 -16.59 12.86 13.77
N LEU A 21 -16.85 11.82 12.97
CA LEU A 21 -18.06 11.73 12.16
C LEU A 21 -19.31 11.64 13.05
N GLY A 22 -19.26 10.80 14.10
CA GLY A 22 -20.34 10.70 15.08
C GLY A 22 -20.62 12.03 15.79
N TYR A 23 -19.57 12.76 16.19
CA TYR A 23 -19.70 14.09 16.80
C TYR A 23 -20.28 15.13 15.84
N GLN A 24 -19.92 15.10 14.56
CA GLN A 24 -20.53 15.99 13.58
C GLN A 24 -21.99 15.63 13.31
N LEU A 25 -22.34 14.34 13.34
CA LEU A 25 -23.67 13.85 13.01
C LEU A 25 -24.68 13.96 14.17
N THR A 26 -24.21 14.10 15.42
CA THR A 26 -25.08 14.38 16.56
C THR A 26 -25.84 15.69 16.43
N ASP A 27 -25.33 16.65 15.66
CA ASP A 27 -26.05 17.91 15.37
C ASP A 27 -27.12 17.77 14.28
N TYR A 28 -27.13 16.66 13.53
CA TYR A 28 -27.99 16.48 12.34
C TYR A 28 -29.04 15.36 12.49
N ASP A 29 -29.24 14.81 13.70
CA ASP A 29 -30.23 13.76 13.99
C ASP A 29 -30.18 12.56 13.02
N VAL A 30 -28.98 12.23 12.54
CA VAL A 30 -28.80 11.23 11.49
C VAL A 30 -28.98 9.83 12.06
N PRO A 31 -29.73 8.93 11.39
CA PRO A 31 -29.93 7.56 11.83
C PRO A 31 -28.60 6.84 12.07
N LEU A 32 -28.48 6.21 13.24
CA LEU A 32 -27.24 5.57 13.70
C LEU A 32 -26.75 4.47 12.74
N ALA A 33 -27.68 3.79 12.07
CA ALA A 33 -27.37 2.82 11.02
C ALA A 33 -26.62 3.43 9.82
N LEU A 34 -26.96 4.67 9.44
CA LEU A 34 -26.30 5.38 8.35
C LEU A 34 -24.88 5.78 8.74
N VAL A 35 -24.69 6.23 9.99
CA VAL A 35 -23.37 6.57 10.55
C VAL A 35 -22.45 5.35 10.54
N LEU A 36 -22.96 4.20 11.01
CA LEU A 36 -22.21 2.94 11.02
C LEU A 36 -21.84 2.48 9.60
N ALA A 37 -22.78 2.56 8.65
CA ALA A 37 -22.53 2.19 7.26
C ALA A 37 -21.43 3.08 6.64
N CYS A 38 -21.48 4.39 6.86
CA CYS A 38 -20.47 5.34 6.38
C CYS A 38 -19.10 5.08 7.03
N ALA A 39 -19.05 4.87 8.34
CA ALA A 39 -17.81 4.58 9.06
C ALA A 39 -17.15 3.27 8.59
N LEU A 40 -17.95 2.20 8.40
CA LEU A 40 -17.47 0.92 7.87
C LEU A 40 -16.97 1.06 6.43
N ALA A 41 -17.67 1.80 5.57
CA ALA A 41 -17.25 2.03 4.19
C ALA A 41 -15.89 2.76 4.15
N LEU A 42 -15.73 3.82 4.96
CA LEU A 42 -14.46 4.55 5.10
C LEU A 42 -13.34 3.64 5.62
N TYR A 43 -13.60 2.83 6.64
CA TYR A 43 -12.63 1.88 7.18
C TYR A 43 -12.15 0.87 6.13
N ILE A 44 -13.08 0.27 5.38
CA ILE A 44 -12.75 -0.71 4.33
C ILE A 44 -11.93 -0.05 3.23
N ALA A 45 -12.36 1.12 2.74
CA ALA A 45 -11.64 1.87 1.71
C ALA A 45 -10.22 2.22 2.15
N PHE A 46 -10.05 2.68 3.40
CA PHE A 46 -8.74 3.03 3.93
C PHE A 46 -7.83 1.82 4.11
N ARG A 47 -8.36 0.68 4.59
CA ARG A 47 -7.58 -0.56 4.67
C ARG A 47 -7.09 -1.03 3.31
N GLU A 48 -7.93 -0.91 2.29
CA GLU A 48 -7.58 -1.35 0.94
C GLU A 48 -6.52 -0.45 0.32
N THR A 49 -6.63 0.87 0.47
CA THR A 49 -5.59 1.81 0.01
C THR A 49 -4.27 1.60 0.75
N LEU A 50 -4.28 1.31 2.05
CA LEU A 50 -3.07 0.97 2.80
C LEU A 50 -2.40 -0.32 2.30
N ARG A 51 -3.19 -1.34 1.94
CA ARG A 51 -2.66 -2.58 1.36
C ARG A 51 -2.02 -2.31 0.00
N GLN A 52 -2.69 -1.54 -0.86
CA GLN A 52 -2.16 -1.15 -2.16
C GLN A 52 -0.89 -0.31 -2.02
N LEU A 53 -0.86 0.63 -1.06
CA LEU A 53 0.31 1.46 -0.80
C LEU A 53 1.49 0.65 -0.27
N ALA A 54 1.21 -0.30 0.64
CA ALA A 54 2.22 -1.24 1.09
C ALA A 54 2.76 -2.08 -0.08
N GLN A 55 1.90 -2.68 -0.89
CA GLN A 55 2.29 -3.44 -2.07
C GLN A 55 3.13 -2.59 -3.03
N ALA A 56 2.70 -1.37 -3.35
CA ALA A 56 3.43 -0.44 -4.20
C ALA A 56 4.81 -0.12 -3.64
N ARG A 57 4.91 0.10 -2.33
CA ARG A 57 6.19 0.39 -1.66
C ARG A 57 7.15 -0.80 -1.61
N TYR A 58 6.62 -2.03 -1.62
CA TYR A 58 7.41 -3.25 -1.69
C TYR A 58 7.63 -3.72 -3.14
N THR A 59 7.17 -2.96 -4.14
CA THR A 59 7.36 -3.32 -5.54
C THR A 59 8.61 -2.62 -6.09
N VAL A 60 9.61 -3.41 -6.47
CA VAL A 60 10.80 -2.91 -7.19
C VAL A 60 10.73 -3.37 -8.63
N THR A 61 10.99 -2.46 -9.56
CA THR A 61 11.05 -2.77 -10.99
C THR A 61 12.48 -2.60 -11.47
N HIS A 62 13.08 -3.68 -11.95
CA HIS A 62 14.38 -3.68 -12.60
C HIS A 62 14.17 -3.65 -14.11
N ARG A 63 14.82 -2.69 -14.77
CA ARG A 63 14.81 -2.55 -16.22
C ARG A 63 16.24 -2.60 -16.72
N CYS A 64 16.44 -3.21 -17.88
CA CYS A 64 17.71 -3.03 -18.58
C CYS A 64 17.83 -1.57 -19.05
N THR A 65 19.02 -0.98 -18.90
CA THR A 65 19.32 0.39 -19.33
C THR A 65 19.82 0.48 -20.79
N VAL A 66 20.02 -0.65 -21.46
CA VAL A 66 20.50 -0.68 -22.85
C VAL A 66 19.39 -0.24 -23.81
N PRO A 67 19.63 0.73 -24.69
CA PRO A 67 18.63 1.22 -25.63
C PRO A 67 18.18 0.10 -26.59
N GLY A 68 16.87 -0.06 -26.73
CA GLY A 68 16.26 -1.13 -27.54
C GLY A 68 15.98 -2.43 -26.79
N CYS A 69 16.44 -2.57 -25.54
CA CYS A 69 16.11 -3.73 -24.73
C CYS A 69 14.76 -3.56 -24.01
N THR A 70 13.89 -4.56 -24.08
CA THR A 70 12.56 -4.57 -23.44
C THR A 70 12.53 -5.36 -22.13
N PHE A 71 13.67 -5.91 -21.69
CA PHE A 71 13.74 -6.70 -20.47
C PHE A 71 13.37 -5.88 -19.23
N THR A 72 12.28 -6.28 -18.60
CA THR A 72 11.74 -5.67 -17.39
C THR A 72 11.27 -6.76 -16.43
N VAL A 73 11.71 -6.68 -15.18
CA VAL A 73 11.27 -7.58 -14.11
C VAL A 73 10.68 -6.75 -12.98
N ARG A 74 9.50 -7.14 -12.52
CA ARG A 74 8.82 -6.54 -11.39
C ARG A 74 8.76 -7.55 -10.24
N LEU A 75 9.25 -7.14 -9.08
CA LEU A 75 9.31 -7.97 -7.88
C LEU A 75 8.54 -7.31 -6.76
N THR A 76 7.85 -8.11 -5.97
CA THR A 76 7.16 -7.67 -4.76
C THR A 76 7.83 -8.30 -3.54
N ARG A 77 8.12 -7.47 -2.52
CA ARG A 77 8.76 -7.89 -1.26
C ARG A 77 10.15 -8.50 -1.42
N ALA A 78 10.89 -8.08 -2.45
CA ALA A 78 12.28 -8.50 -2.62
C ALA A 78 13.12 -8.06 -1.42
N ASP A 79 13.86 -9.00 -0.84
CA ASP A 79 14.88 -8.68 0.16
C ASP A 79 16.10 -8.00 -0.50
N ALA A 80 17.05 -7.51 0.31
CA ALA A 80 18.21 -6.79 -0.22
C ALA A 80 19.10 -7.67 -1.13
N VAL A 81 19.16 -8.97 -0.87
CA VAL A 81 19.96 -9.93 -1.65
C VAL A 81 19.26 -10.24 -2.97
N GLU A 82 17.96 -10.49 -2.94
CA GLU A 82 17.13 -10.70 -4.11
C GLU A 82 17.12 -9.48 -5.02
N ASN A 83 16.97 -8.28 -4.44
CA ASN A 83 17.04 -7.02 -5.17
C ASN A 83 18.38 -6.86 -5.91
N ARG A 84 19.51 -7.21 -5.28
CA ARG A 84 20.84 -7.17 -5.91
C ARG A 84 20.97 -8.21 -7.04
N ARG A 85 20.51 -9.45 -6.83
CA ARG A 85 20.54 -10.49 -7.86
C ARG A 85 19.75 -10.08 -9.10
N TRP A 86 18.57 -9.48 -8.92
CA TRP A 86 17.76 -9.04 -10.05
C TRP A 86 18.32 -7.81 -10.77
N GLN A 87 19.08 -6.96 -10.09
CA GLN A 87 19.90 -5.93 -10.76
C GLN A 87 20.98 -6.57 -11.65
N GLU A 88 21.69 -7.57 -11.13
CA GLU A 88 22.74 -8.29 -11.87
C GLU A 88 22.15 -9.05 -13.07
N ILE A 89 21.02 -9.73 -12.90
CA ILE A 89 20.29 -10.39 -14.00
C ILE A 89 19.85 -9.37 -15.05
N ALA A 90 19.27 -8.23 -14.64
CA ALA A 90 18.88 -7.19 -15.59
C ALA A 90 20.06 -6.59 -16.35
N ALA A 91 21.29 -6.66 -15.82
CA ALA A 91 22.50 -6.24 -16.52
C ALA A 91 23.11 -7.33 -17.42
N ALA A 92 23.02 -8.61 -17.04
CA ALA A 92 23.75 -9.72 -17.68
C ALA A 92 22.84 -10.78 -18.36
N HIS A 93 21.61 -10.42 -18.71
CA HIS A 93 20.64 -11.34 -19.30
C HIS A 93 20.97 -11.66 -20.78
N PRO A 94 20.56 -12.84 -21.27
CA PRO A 94 21.00 -13.39 -22.57
C PRO A 94 20.54 -12.63 -23.82
N SER A 95 19.72 -11.59 -23.72
CA SER A 95 19.50 -10.67 -24.85
C SER A 95 20.62 -9.64 -25.04
N HIS A 96 21.68 -9.70 -24.21
CA HIS A 96 22.94 -8.94 -24.37
C HIS A 96 24.19 -9.81 -24.57
N THR A 97 24.04 -11.13 -24.72
CA THR A 97 25.15 -12.04 -25.07
C THR A 97 25.33 -12.16 -26.56
#